data_AF-A0A0R3QG69-F1
#
_entry.id   AF-A0A0R3QG69-F1
#
_cell.length_a   1.000
_cell.length_b   1.000
_cell.length_c   1.000
_cell.angle_alpha   90.00
_cell.angle_beta   90.00
_cell.angle_gamma   90.00
#
_symmetry.space_group_name_H-M   'P 1'
#
loop_
_entity.id
_entity.type
_entity.pdbx_description
1 polymer ?
#
loop_
_entity_poly.entity_id
_entity_poly.type
_entity_poly.pdbx_seq_one_letter_code
_entity_poly.pdbx_strand_id
1 'polypeptide(L)'
;LDTQVEISIIVVKESITDYTSCSVPSHESCDFVIKLNSDFQGDVYFYYALDNYFQNHRRYMKSRSDSQLLGDLQNVGDCEPYAYLNTSSGLKIIAPCGAVANSMFNDSFTLFRNDNNESVPWTYKGVVWPVDKNRKYRNPPGKDLKQAFANTVKPPNWRKAIYELDPDHSDNNGFLNTDFI
;
A
#
# COMPACT_ATOMS: atom_id res chain seq x y z
N LEU A 1 9.67 28.61 -44.99
CA LEU A 1 8.93 27.54 -44.28
C LEU A 1 9.52 27.50 -42.88
N ASP A 2 9.12 28.45 -42.04
CA ASP A 2 9.55 28.50 -40.64
C ASP A 2 8.66 27.57 -39.85
N THR A 3 9.14 26.36 -39.60
CA THR A 3 8.59 25.49 -38.55
C THR A 3 8.91 26.11 -37.20
N GLN A 4 7.95 26.83 -36.63
CA GLN A 4 7.97 27.17 -35.20
C GLN A 4 7.95 25.87 -34.41
N VAL A 5 9.04 25.58 -33.72
CA VAL A 5 9.09 24.53 -32.71
C VAL A 5 8.34 25.07 -31.49
N GLU A 6 7.10 24.61 -31.28
CA GLU A 6 6.39 24.84 -30.01
C GLU A 6 7.12 24.07 -28.90
N ILE A 7 7.85 24.80 -28.08
CA ILE A 7 8.41 24.25 -26.84
C ILE A 7 7.26 24.19 -25.83
N SER A 8 6.61 23.04 -25.74
CA SER A 8 5.65 22.75 -24.67
C SER A 8 6.41 22.58 -23.36
N ILE A 9 6.50 23.66 -22.58
CA ILE A 9 7.02 23.60 -21.21
C ILE A 9 5.98 22.86 -20.36
N ILE A 10 6.30 21.63 -19.96
CA ILE A 10 5.49 20.87 -19.00
C ILE A 10 5.74 21.48 -17.62
N VAL A 11 4.78 22.26 -17.12
CA VAL A 11 4.79 22.75 -15.74
C VAL A 11 4.06 21.74 -14.88
N VAL A 12 4.77 21.15 -13.92
CA VAL A 12 4.16 20.25 -12.93
C VAL A 12 3.19 21.06 -12.06
N LYS A 13 1.99 20.55 -11.88
CA LYS A 13 0.98 21.12 -11.00
C LYS A 13 0.77 20.18 -9.82
N GLU A 14 0.61 20.75 -8.64
CA GLU A 14 0.36 20.01 -7.40
C GLU A 14 -0.82 20.63 -6.66
N SER A 15 -1.56 19.79 -5.95
CA SER A 15 -2.59 20.19 -5.01
C SER A 15 -2.41 19.36 -3.75
N ILE A 16 -2.21 20.03 -2.62
CA ILE A 16 -1.97 19.39 -1.33
C ILE A 16 -3.17 19.68 -0.44
N THR A 17 -3.68 18.66 0.25
CA THR A 17 -4.79 18.78 1.19
C THR A 17 -4.44 18.01 2.45
N ASP A 18 -4.35 18.72 3.57
CA ASP A 18 -4.15 18.12 4.89
C ASP A 18 -5.49 17.59 5.41
N TYR A 19 -5.53 16.31 5.76
CA TYR A 19 -6.71 15.63 6.27
C TYR A 19 -6.57 15.20 7.74
N THR A 20 -5.52 15.65 8.45
CA THR A 20 -5.21 15.26 9.83
C THR A 20 -6.32 15.62 10.82
N SER A 21 -7.09 16.69 10.57
CA SER A 21 -8.21 17.10 11.44
C SER A 21 -9.44 16.19 11.33
N CYS A 22 -9.41 15.16 10.47
CA CYS A 22 -10.43 14.13 10.36
C CYS A 22 -10.56 13.37 11.69
N SER A 23 -11.58 13.72 12.48
CA SER A 23 -11.93 13.03 13.73
C SER A 23 -13.30 12.36 13.57
N VAL A 24 -13.37 11.30 12.76
CA VAL A 24 -14.61 10.53 12.57
C VAL A 24 -14.64 9.28 13.43
N PRO A 25 -15.82 8.86 13.92
CA PRO A 25 -16.01 7.56 14.55
C PRO A 25 -15.56 6.42 13.62
N SER A 26 -15.28 5.25 14.21
CA SER A 26 -15.01 4.05 13.41
C SER A 26 -16.20 3.79 12.47
N HIS A 27 -15.93 3.75 11.15
CA HIS A 27 -16.86 3.49 10.03
C HIS A 27 -17.47 4.70 9.31
N GLU A 28 -17.09 5.92 9.65
CA GLU A 28 -17.47 7.11 8.86
C GLU A 28 -16.34 7.56 7.93
N SER A 29 -16.70 8.13 6.79
CA SER A 29 -15.76 8.75 5.85
C SER A 29 -15.61 10.24 6.15
N CYS A 30 -14.40 10.77 5.96
CA CYS A 30 -14.17 12.21 5.96
C CYS A 30 -14.17 12.74 4.53
N ASP A 31 -14.89 13.83 4.31
CA ASP A 31 -14.97 14.49 3.01
C ASP A 31 -14.07 15.73 3.00
N PHE A 32 -13.20 15.80 2.00
CA PHE A 32 -12.29 16.92 1.80
C PHE A 32 -12.42 17.46 0.38
N VAL A 33 -12.50 18.78 0.25
CA VAL A 33 -12.56 19.44 -1.05
C VAL A 33 -11.15 19.74 -1.54
N ILE A 34 -10.71 19.01 -2.56
CA ILE A 34 -9.46 19.29 -3.28
C ILE A 34 -9.71 20.42 -4.27
N LYS A 35 -9.00 21.54 -4.11
CA LYS A 35 -9.12 22.71 -5.00
C LYS A 35 -8.06 22.67 -6.09
N LEU A 36 -8.49 22.47 -7.32
CA LEU A 36 -7.63 22.55 -8.50
C LEU A 36 -7.70 23.96 -9.08
N ASN A 37 -6.60 24.72 -9.00
CA ASN A 37 -6.54 26.09 -9.53
C ASN A 37 -6.59 26.16 -11.07
N SER A 38 -6.30 25.05 -11.74
CA SER A 38 -6.38 24.89 -13.19
C SER A 38 -6.36 23.40 -13.54
N ASP A 39 -6.68 23.07 -14.79
CA ASP A 39 -6.73 21.68 -15.25
C ASP A 39 -5.35 21.01 -15.16
N PHE A 40 -5.34 19.79 -14.64
CA PHE A 40 -4.17 18.91 -14.63
C PHE A 40 -4.14 18.17 -15.97
N GLN A 41 -3.06 18.39 -16.73
CA GLN A 41 -2.88 17.81 -18.07
C GLN A 41 -1.87 16.66 -17.99
N GLY A 42 -2.13 15.56 -18.68
CA GLY A 42 -1.28 14.36 -18.66
C GLY A 42 -1.59 13.40 -17.52
N ASP A 43 -0.61 12.59 -17.13
CA ASP A 43 -0.75 11.59 -16.07
C ASP A 43 -0.82 12.26 -14.69
N VAL A 44 -1.87 11.92 -13.95
CA VAL A 44 -2.10 12.43 -12.59
C VAL A 44 -1.80 11.33 -11.59
N TYR A 45 -1.00 11.67 -10.57
CA TYR A 45 -0.61 10.77 -9.50
C TYR A 45 -1.20 11.23 -8.18
N PHE A 46 -1.72 10.29 -7.40
CA PHE A 46 -2.22 10.54 -6.06
C PHE A 46 -1.23 9.99 -5.04
N TYR A 47 -0.81 10.83 -4.10
CA TYR A 47 0.13 10.46 -3.04
C TYR A 47 -0.50 10.73 -1.68
N TYR A 48 -0.29 9.81 -0.73
CA TYR A 48 -0.45 10.09 0.68
C TYR A 48 0.91 10.50 1.27
N ALA A 49 0.89 11.47 2.18
CA ALA A 49 2.08 11.93 2.88
C ALA A 49 1.90 11.73 4.38
N LEU A 50 2.93 11.20 5.04
CA LEU A 50 2.96 11.00 6.48
C LEU A 50 4.04 11.92 7.05
N ASP A 51 3.66 12.78 7.99
CA ASP A 51 4.59 13.61 8.74
C ASP A 51 4.88 12.99 10.12
N ASN A 52 6.05 13.29 10.69
CA ASN A 52 6.53 12.73 11.96
C ASN A 52 6.58 11.19 11.99
N TYR A 53 6.79 10.56 10.85
CA TYR A 53 6.88 9.10 10.70
C TYR A 53 8.29 8.67 10.24
N PHE A 54 9.13 8.28 11.20
CA PHE A 54 10.56 8.01 10.99
C PHE A 54 10.86 6.62 10.40
N GLN A 55 10.41 6.37 9.17
CA GLN A 55 10.64 5.10 8.47
C GLN A 55 12.13 4.78 8.23
N ASN A 56 13.00 5.78 8.28
CA ASN A 56 14.45 5.62 8.11
C ASN A 56 15.17 5.11 9.38
N HIS A 57 14.46 4.94 10.51
CA HIS A 57 15.08 4.46 11.74
C HIS A 57 15.64 3.03 11.53
N ARG A 58 16.94 2.82 11.80
CA ARG A 58 17.66 1.56 11.49
C ARG A 58 16.93 0.29 11.96
N ARG A 59 16.40 0.28 13.19
CA ARG A 59 15.64 -0.87 13.72
C ARG A 59 14.31 -1.09 13.00
N TYR A 60 13.67 -0.03 12.54
CA TYR A 60 12.42 -0.11 11.78
C TYR A 60 12.69 -0.71 10.40
N MET A 61 13.63 -0.13 9.64
CA MET A 61 13.99 -0.63 8.30
C MET A 61 14.44 -2.09 8.29
N LYS A 62 15.13 -2.54 9.35
CA LYS A 62 15.57 -3.93 9.49
C LYS A 62 14.47 -4.90 9.88
N SER A 63 13.38 -4.43 10.48
CA SER A 63 12.33 -5.29 11.01
C SER A 63 11.39 -5.76 9.89
N ARG A 64 11.91 -6.69 9.08
CA ARG A 64 11.24 -7.39 7.98
C ARG A 64 12.03 -8.65 7.60
N SER A 65 11.43 -9.55 6.83
CA SER A 65 12.10 -10.73 6.29
C SER A 65 11.96 -10.80 4.76
N ASP A 66 13.06 -10.53 4.05
CA ASP A 66 13.08 -10.59 2.58
C ASP A 66 12.78 -11.99 2.05
N SER A 67 13.23 -13.03 2.76
CA SER A 67 12.89 -14.42 2.42
C SER A 67 11.39 -14.69 2.53
N GLN A 68 10.73 -14.13 3.56
CA GLN A 68 9.28 -14.25 3.72
C GLN A 68 8.54 -13.55 2.58
N LEU A 69 8.96 -12.33 2.24
CA LEU A 69 8.39 -11.56 1.14
C LEU A 69 8.57 -12.25 -0.22
N LEU A 70 9.57 -13.14 -0.35
CA LEU A 70 9.78 -14.02 -1.51
C LEU A 70 9.03 -15.36 -1.45
N GLY A 71 8.17 -15.55 -0.45
CA GLY A 71 7.27 -16.70 -0.33
C GLY A 71 7.74 -17.79 0.64
N ASP A 72 8.90 -17.65 1.29
CA ASP A 72 9.34 -18.57 2.35
C ASP A 72 8.74 -18.16 3.70
N LEU A 73 7.49 -18.56 3.93
CA LEU A 73 6.71 -18.15 5.10
C LEU A 73 7.34 -18.54 6.45
N GLN A 74 8.24 -19.53 6.49
CA GLN A 74 8.87 -20.00 7.73
C GLN A 74 10.05 -19.11 8.16
N ASN A 75 10.61 -18.34 7.23
CA ASN A 75 11.77 -17.53 7.49
C ASN A 75 11.36 -16.13 7.98
N VAL A 76 11.50 -15.88 9.28
CA VAL A 76 11.10 -14.61 9.90
C VAL A 76 12.23 -13.59 10.04
N GLY A 77 13.47 -13.91 9.63
CA GLY A 77 14.59 -12.95 9.60
C GLY A 77 14.73 -12.10 10.88
N ASP A 78 14.87 -10.78 10.69
CA ASP A 78 15.01 -9.77 11.76
C ASP A 78 13.65 -9.17 12.19
N CYS A 79 12.54 -9.92 12.09
CA CYS A 79 11.18 -9.39 12.29
C CYS A 79 10.78 -9.10 13.75
N GLU A 80 11.61 -9.36 14.75
CA GLU A 80 11.25 -9.12 16.15
C GLU A 80 10.89 -7.63 16.41
N PRO A 81 9.89 -7.34 17.27
CA PRO A 81 9.06 -8.28 18.05
C PRO A 81 7.86 -8.86 17.28
N TYR A 82 7.74 -8.57 15.98
CA TYR A 82 6.58 -8.93 15.14
C TYR A 82 6.86 -10.15 14.26
N ALA A 83 7.68 -11.09 14.73
CA ALA A 83 7.92 -12.37 14.07
C ALA A 83 6.80 -13.38 14.36
N TYR A 84 6.29 -13.37 15.59
CA TYR A 84 5.31 -14.34 16.06
C TYR A 84 4.20 -13.69 16.87
N LEU A 85 3.05 -14.36 16.94
CA LEU A 85 1.92 -13.98 17.79
C LEU A 85 1.43 -15.20 18.58
N ASN A 86 1.22 -15.02 19.88
CA ASN A 86 0.57 -16.01 20.72
C ASN A 86 -0.93 -16.02 20.43
N THR A 87 -1.44 -17.14 19.93
CA THR A 87 -2.87 -17.36 19.68
C THR A 87 -3.41 -18.43 20.62
N SER A 88 -4.74 -18.60 20.67
CA SER A 88 -5.36 -19.73 21.38
C SER A 88 -4.90 -21.10 20.87
N SER A 89 -4.44 -21.18 19.62
CA SER A 89 -3.89 -22.39 19.00
C SER A 89 -2.37 -22.56 19.18
N GLY A 90 -1.74 -21.70 19.98
CA GLY A 90 -0.30 -21.66 20.19
C GLY A 90 0.41 -20.51 19.47
N LEU A 91 1.74 -20.55 19.47
CA LEU A 91 2.60 -19.57 18.82
C LEU A 91 2.50 -19.72 17.29
N LYS A 92 2.12 -18.65 16.59
CA LYS A 92 1.98 -18.62 15.12
C LYS A 92 2.90 -17.58 14.50
N ILE A 93 3.41 -17.88 13.31
CA ILE A 93 4.21 -16.92 12.53
C ILE A 93 3.31 -15.83 11.98
N ILE A 94 3.75 -14.57 12.10
CA ILE A 94 3.09 -13.44 11.47
C ILE A 94 3.52 -13.37 10.00
N ALA A 95 2.57 -13.18 9.08
CA ALA A 95 2.86 -12.94 7.66
C ALA A 95 1.98 -11.80 7.12
N PRO A 96 2.59 -10.72 6.59
CA PRO A 96 4.02 -10.38 6.61
C PRO A 96 4.53 -10.00 8.00
N CYS A 97 5.71 -10.49 8.40
CA CYS A 97 6.31 -10.18 9.69
C CYS A 97 7.04 -8.82 9.70
N GLY A 98 7.27 -8.30 10.91
CA GLY A 98 8.13 -7.14 11.13
C GLY A 98 7.39 -5.82 11.30
N ALA A 99 8.09 -4.82 11.85
CA ALA A 99 7.53 -3.52 12.17
C ALA A 99 7.09 -2.75 10.91
N VAL A 100 7.82 -2.92 9.80
CA VAL A 100 7.50 -2.26 8.52
C VAL A 100 6.10 -2.66 8.06
N ALA A 101 5.86 -3.98 8.01
CA ALA A 101 4.57 -4.54 7.63
C ALA A 101 3.49 -4.20 8.65
N ASN A 102 3.76 -4.35 9.95
CA ASN A 102 2.76 -4.13 11.00
C ASN A 102 2.24 -2.68 11.03
N SER A 103 3.00 -1.69 10.54
CA SER A 103 2.55 -0.30 10.45
C SER A 103 2.24 0.16 9.02
N MET A 104 1.78 -0.77 8.17
CA MET A 104 1.23 -0.46 6.85
C MET A 104 0.11 0.59 6.95
N PHE A 105 0.16 1.56 6.05
CA PHE A 105 -0.88 2.57 5.90
C PHE A 105 -2.20 1.93 5.48
N ASN A 106 -3.32 2.33 6.09
CA ASN A 106 -4.60 1.63 5.95
C ASN A 106 -5.81 2.55 5.71
N ASP A 107 -5.61 3.84 5.48
CA ASP A 107 -6.71 4.69 5.03
C ASP A 107 -7.05 4.33 3.57
N SER A 108 -8.30 4.56 3.19
CA SER A 108 -8.77 4.36 1.82
C SER A 108 -9.34 5.67 1.32
N PHE A 109 -8.89 6.09 0.15
CA PHE A 109 -9.39 7.31 -0.48
C PHE A 109 -10.40 6.95 -1.57
N THR A 110 -11.34 7.84 -1.82
CA THR A 110 -12.18 7.82 -3.02
C THR A 110 -12.31 9.26 -3.49
N LEU A 111 -12.22 9.47 -4.79
CA LEU A 111 -12.27 10.79 -5.38
C LEU A 111 -13.55 10.94 -6.19
N PHE A 112 -14.20 12.09 -6.05
CA PHE A 112 -15.41 12.44 -6.77
C PHE A 112 -15.25 13.82 -7.40
N ARG A 113 -15.87 14.03 -8.56
CA ARG A 113 -16.00 15.36 -9.15
C ARG A 113 -17.15 16.11 -8.50
N ASN A 114 -16.93 17.35 -8.08
CA ASN A 114 -17.91 18.14 -7.32
C ASN A 114 -19.16 18.54 -8.12
N ASP A 115 -19.06 18.61 -9.45
CA ASP A 115 -20.14 19.06 -10.34
C ASP A 115 -21.23 18.01 -10.54
N ASN A 116 -20.86 16.73 -10.58
CA ASN A 116 -21.78 15.63 -10.89
C ASN A 116 -21.69 14.43 -9.94
N ASN A 117 -20.85 14.49 -8.90
CA ASN A 117 -20.57 13.40 -7.97
C ASN A 117 -20.10 12.10 -8.66
N GLU A 118 -19.48 12.23 -9.83
CA GLU A 118 -18.91 11.11 -10.58
C GLU A 118 -17.59 10.69 -9.95
N SER A 119 -17.42 9.38 -9.74
CA SER A 119 -16.17 8.83 -9.21
C SER A 119 -15.04 9.05 -10.21
N VAL A 120 -13.93 9.61 -9.75
CA VAL A 120 -12.71 9.75 -10.53
C VAL A 120 -12.03 8.37 -10.59
N PRO A 121 -11.91 7.76 -11.78
CA PRO A 121 -11.27 6.46 -11.90
C PRO A 121 -9.76 6.60 -11.64
N TRP A 122 -9.19 5.58 -11.02
CA TRP A 122 -7.76 5.47 -10.74
C TRP A 122 -7.29 4.02 -10.91
N THR A 123 -5.98 3.80 -10.97
CA THR A 123 -5.41 2.47 -11.14
C THR A 123 -4.15 2.29 -10.30
N TYR A 124 -3.96 1.08 -9.76
CA TYR A 124 -2.72 0.68 -9.09
C TYR A 124 -1.61 0.32 -10.08
N LYS A 125 -1.94 0.14 -11.37
CA LYS A 125 -0.98 -0.29 -12.40
C LYS A 125 0.03 0.81 -12.67
N GLY A 126 1.31 0.45 -12.66
CA GLY A 126 2.41 1.39 -12.91
C GLY A 126 2.91 2.14 -11.66
N VAL A 127 2.29 1.94 -10.49
CA VAL A 127 2.74 2.53 -9.22
C VAL A 127 4.04 1.87 -8.75
N VAL A 128 4.07 0.54 -8.74
CA VAL A 128 5.24 -0.25 -8.33
C VAL A 128 6.16 -0.53 -9.50
N TRP A 129 7.46 -0.35 -9.28
CA TRP A 129 8.47 -0.62 -10.28
C TRP A 129 8.51 -2.12 -10.61
N PRO A 130 8.51 -2.52 -11.90
CA PRO A 130 8.46 -3.93 -12.28
C PRO A 130 9.61 -4.76 -11.69
N VAL A 131 10.79 -4.17 -11.53
CA VAL A 131 11.97 -4.84 -10.97
C VAL A 131 11.75 -5.19 -9.49
N ASP A 132 11.14 -4.29 -8.73
CA ASP A 132 10.85 -4.52 -7.32
C ASP A 132 9.79 -5.62 -7.17
N LYS A 133 8.68 -5.50 -7.90
CA LYS A 133 7.62 -6.53 -7.90
C LYS A 133 8.14 -7.91 -8.28
N ASN A 134 9.03 -8.02 -9.28
CA ASN A 134 9.51 -9.31 -9.78
C ASN A 134 10.66 -9.94 -8.96
N ARG A 135 11.48 -9.11 -8.30
CA ARG A 135 12.70 -9.57 -7.60
C ARG A 135 12.59 -9.61 -6.10
N LYS A 136 11.73 -8.80 -5.48
CA LYS A 136 11.65 -8.65 -4.02
C LYS A 136 10.40 -9.29 -3.41
N TYR A 137 9.37 -9.53 -4.22
CA TYR A 137 8.08 -10.02 -3.74
C TYR A 137 7.58 -11.20 -4.56
N ARG A 138 7.09 -12.25 -3.88
CA ARG A 138 6.42 -13.39 -4.49
C ARG A 138 5.44 -14.00 -3.50
N ASN A 139 4.25 -14.35 -3.98
CA ASN A 139 3.35 -15.16 -3.18
C ASN A 139 3.93 -16.56 -2.93
N PRO A 140 3.67 -17.15 -1.74
CA PRO A 140 4.02 -18.53 -1.46
C PRO A 140 3.38 -19.49 -2.50
N PRO A 141 4.00 -20.65 -2.77
CA PRO A 141 3.47 -21.60 -3.72
C PRO A 141 2.11 -22.14 -3.26
N GLY A 142 1.19 -22.29 -4.20
CA GLY A 142 -0.17 -22.77 -3.93
C GLY A 142 -1.13 -22.31 -5.01
N LYS A 143 -2.27 -22.99 -5.16
CA LYS A 143 -3.33 -22.54 -6.08
C LYS A 143 -4.20 -21.44 -5.46
N ASP A 144 -4.37 -21.49 -4.14
CA ASP A 144 -5.22 -20.59 -3.37
C ASP A 144 -4.38 -19.89 -2.29
N LEU A 145 -4.44 -18.55 -2.24
CA LEU A 145 -3.64 -17.77 -1.30
C LEU A 145 -4.06 -18.04 0.14
N LYS A 146 -5.36 -18.16 0.42
CA LYS A 146 -5.85 -18.41 1.77
C LYS A 146 -5.31 -19.73 2.32
N GLN A 147 -5.24 -20.78 1.49
CA GLN A 147 -4.59 -22.04 1.86
C GLN A 147 -3.07 -21.89 2.02
N ALA A 148 -2.42 -21.17 1.11
CA ALA A 148 -0.96 -20.97 1.17
C ALA A 148 -0.52 -20.25 2.46
N PHE A 149 -1.35 -19.34 2.97
CA PHE A 149 -1.13 -18.60 4.22
C PHE A 149 -1.77 -19.25 5.47
N ALA A 150 -2.42 -20.41 5.36
CA ALA A 150 -3.27 -20.98 6.43
C ALA A 150 -2.56 -21.22 7.79
N ASN A 151 -1.24 -21.41 7.77
CA ASN A 151 -0.44 -21.63 8.98
C ASN A 151 0.17 -20.35 9.57
N THR A 152 -0.19 -19.19 9.02
CA THR A 152 0.27 -17.88 9.47
C THR A 152 -0.88 -17.06 10.05
N VAL A 153 -0.56 -15.94 10.67
CA VAL A 153 -1.53 -14.95 11.13
C VAL A 153 -1.18 -13.57 10.60
N LYS A 154 -2.19 -12.72 10.42
CA LYS A 154 -1.98 -11.32 10.02
C LYS A 154 -1.23 -10.54 11.12
N PRO A 155 -0.54 -9.44 10.76
CA PRO A 155 0.02 -8.53 11.74
C PRO A 155 -1.03 -8.01 12.74
N PRO A 156 -0.66 -7.75 14.00
CA PRO A 156 -1.58 -7.28 15.03
C PRO A 156 -2.42 -6.06 14.63
N ASN A 157 -1.82 -5.09 13.95
CA ASN A 157 -2.49 -3.83 13.59
C ASN A 157 -3.28 -3.91 12.29
N TRP A 158 -3.24 -5.04 11.58
CA TRP A 158 -3.97 -5.20 10.34
C TRP A 158 -5.43 -5.56 10.62
N ARG A 159 -6.37 -5.05 9.80
CA ARG A 159 -7.78 -5.48 9.87
C ARG A 159 -8.04 -6.75 9.06
N LYS A 160 -7.42 -6.83 7.88
CA LYS A 160 -7.52 -7.93 6.92
C LYS A 160 -6.20 -8.69 6.84
N ALA A 161 -6.22 -9.97 6.47
CA ALA A 161 -5.00 -10.71 6.15
C ALA A 161 -4.45 -10.30 4.78
N ILE A 162 -3.17 -10.63 4.52
CA ILE A 162 -2.48 -10.27 3.27
C ILE A 162 -3.17 -10.79 2.00
N TYR A 163 -3.82 -11.95 2.06
CA TYR A 163 -4.56 -12.55 0.95
C TYR A 163 -6.00 -12.00 0.79
N GLU A 164 -6.41 -11.06 1.65
CA GLU A 164 -7.72 -10.41 1.64
C GLU A 164 -7.63 -8.94 1.22
N LEU A 165 -6.45 -8.46 0.82
CA LEU A 165 -6.24 -7.07 0.43
C LEU A 165 -6.95 -6.74 -0.89
N ASP A 166 -6.86 -7.63 -1.88
CA ASP A 166 -7.54 -7.46 -3.17
C ASP A 166 -7.96 -8.83 -3.76
N PRO A 167 -9.03 -9.47 -3.24
CA PRO A 167 -9.44 -10.80 -3.67
C PRO A 167 -9.93 -10.85 -5.12
N ASP A 168 -10.33 -9.71 -5.69
CA ASP A 168 -10.88 -9.63 -7.05
C ASP A 168 -9.78 -9.56 -8.13
N HIS A 169 -8.58 -9.11 -7.76
CA HIS A 169 -7.44 -8.99 -8.68
C HIS A 169 -6.27 -9.87 -8.25
N SER A 170 -6.17 -11.06 -8.85
CA SER A 170 -5.11 -12.04 -8.53
C SER A 170 -3.68 -11.51 -8.72
N ASP A 171 -3.46 -10.56 -9.63
CA ASP A 171 -2.16 -9.91 -9.88
C ASP A 171 -1.84 -8.76 -8.91
N ASN A 172 -2.77 -8.42 -8.01
CA ASN A 172 -2.67 -7.38 -7.00
C ASN A 172 -3.01 -7.87 -5.57
N ASN A 173 -2.82 -9.16 -5.29
CA ASN A 173 -3.14 -9.74 -3.99
C ASN A 173 -1.96 -10.47 -3.34
N GLY A 174 -2.03 -10.69 -2.02
CA GLY A 174 -0.95 -11.28 -1.25
C GLY A 174 0.26 -10.33 -1.16
N PHE A 175 1.47 -10.89 -1.17
CA PHE A 175 2.71 -10.10 -1.20
C PHE A 175 2.92 -9.31 -2.50
N LEU A 176 2.06 -9.52 -3.51
CA LEU A 176 2.10 -8.79 -4.78
C LEU A 176 1.13 -7.60 -4.83
N ASN A 177 0.40 -7.33 -3.73
CA ASN A 177 -0.48 -6.17 -3.62
C ASN A 177 0.32 -4.86 -3.69
N THR A 178 -0.15 -3.92 -4.52
CA THR A 178 0.56 -2.68 -4.83
C THR A 178 0.66 -1.75 -3.64
N ASP A 179 -0.39 -1.64 -2.81
CA ASP A 179 -0.38 -0.77 -1.63
C ASP A 179 0.53 -1.32 -0.52
N PHE A 180 0.75 -2.64 -0.50
CA PHE A 180 1.66 -3.31 0.42
C PHE A 180 3.14 -3.16 0.04
N ILE A 181 3.47 -3.14 -1.26
CA ILE A 181 4.84 -3.07 -1.75
C ILE A 181 5.44 -1.68 -1.53
#